data_AF-A0A936X3E4-F1
#
_entry.id   AF-A0A936X3E4-F1
#
_cell.length_a   1.000
_cell.length_b   1.000
_cell.length_c   1.000
_cell.angle_alpha   90.00
_cell.angle_beta   90.00
_cell.angle_gamma   90.00
#
_symmetry.space_group_name_H-M   'P 1'
#
loop_
_entity.id
_entity.type
_entity.pdbx_description
1 polymer ?
#
loop_
_entity_poly.entity_id
_entity_poly.type
_entity_poly.pdbx_seq_one_letter_code
_entity_poly.pdbx_strand_id
1 'polypeptide(L)'
;METIEYNSFAESCIEDLKALQEKFQKDYDIDSYDNWFYNQSTGLLTFSTGDQELNFKYFNIGSFSQKSNTWKWSWDNDTTLENVKSQVRVVREFGQQSYFEKLTTGYFESNEFEAWEFLAIAAKLAKGMGVYRPVNDEHLQLFFVLTEVVDNDKAKRINDKYVQCGLHDFRRIAFVCRHLNHTTKVGFEESFESYEDMELFEDDDFQAGCDECETVRQSEGEWNDNSMAFADIKIVCEKCYFEMKELNLGHR
;
A
#
# COMPACT_ATOMS: atom_id res chain seq x y z
N MET A 1 -27.42 18.02 19.44
CA MET A 1 -26.13 17.33 19.23
C MET A 1 -25.15 18.03 20.12
N GLU A 2 -24.53 17.34 21.08
CA GLU A 2 -23.42 17.92 21.83
C GLU A 2 -22.31 18.25 20.84
N THR A 3 -21.89 19.51 20.82
CA THR A 3 -20.75 19.96 20.02
C THR A 3 -19.48 19.47 20.71
N ILE A 4 -18.83 18.47 20.11
CA ILE A 4 -17.52 17.99 20.58
C ILE A 4 -16.50 19.09 20.30
N GLU A 5 -15.69 19.43 21.30
CA GLU A 5 -14.61 20.41 21.17
C GLU A 5 -13.31 19.68 20.79
N TYR A 6 -12.56 20.23 19.84
CA TYR A 6 -11.40 19.54 19.26
C TYR A 6 -10.35 19.18 20.30
N ASN A 7 -9.94 20.11 21.16
CA ASN A 7 -8.84 19.87 22.11
C ASN A 7 -9.22 18.78 23.10
N SER A 8 -10.43 18.85 23.66
CA SER A 8 -10.98 17.84 24.57
C SER A 8 -11.05 16.45 23.92
N PHE A 9 -11.40 16.38 22.63
CA PHE A 9 -11.43 15.13 21.88
C PHE A 9 -10.02 14.58 21.60
N ALA A 10 -9.10 15.44 21.15
CA ALA A 10 -7.72 15.08 20.87
C ALA A 10 -6.99 14.59 22.13
N GLU A 11 -7.17 15.27 23.26
CA GLU A 11 -6.64 14.86 24.57
C GLU A 11 -7.13 13.46 24.96
N SER A 12 -8.43 13.20 24.85
CA SER A 12 -8.99 11.86 25.10
C SER A 12 -8.40 10.81 24.15
N CYS A 13 -8.19 11.13 22.87
CA CYS A 13 -7.58 10.21 21.93
C CYS A 13 -6.12 9.91 22.29
N ILE A 14 -5.37 10.90 22.78
CA ILE A 14 -3.98 10.73 23.23
C ILE A 14 -3.91 9.82 24.46
N GLU A 15 -4.83 9.97 25.41
CA GLU A 15 -4.91 9.07 26.58
C GLU A 15 -5.22 7.63 26.17
N ASP A 16 -6.20 7.44 25.27
CA ASP A 16 -6.52 6.12 24.70
C ASP A 16 -5.31 5.53 23.95
N LEU A 17 -4.59 6.35 23.19
CA LEU A 17 -3.41 5.93 22.44
C LEU A 17 -2.28 5.47 23.36
N LYS A 18 -2.05 6.14 24.50
CA LYS A 18 -1.03 5.71 25.47
C LYS A 18 -1.33 4.29 25.99
N ALA A 19 -2.57 4.05 26.41
CA ALA A 19 -2.99 2.74 26.89
C ALA A 19 -2.91 1.66 25.79
N LEU A 20 -3.31 2.02 24.56
CA LEU A 20 -3.18 1.14 23.38
C LEU A 20 -1.72 0.78 23.12
N GLN A 21 -0.83 1.77 23.11
CA GLN A 21 0.58 1.58 22.77
C GLN A 21 1.34 0.81 23.86
N GLU A 22 1.05 1.04 25.15
CA GLU A 22 1.62 0.25 26.25
C GLU A 22 1.27 -1.24 26.12
N LYS A 23 0.01 -1.54 25.78
CA LYS A 23 -0.41 -2.91 25.51
C LYS A 23 0.29 -3.48 24.27
N PHE A 24 0.32 -2.72 23.18
CA PHE A 24 0.97 -3.13 21.94
C PHE A 24 2.46 -3.45 22.15
N GLN A 25 3.20 -2.62 22.87
CA GLN A 25 4.60 -2.86 23.21
C GLN A 25 4.79 -4.14 24.02
N LYS A 26 3.90 -4.40 24.98
CA LYS A 26 3.96 -5.65 25.77
C LYS A 26 3.70 -6.90 24.93
N ASP A 27 2.79 -6.81 23.96
CA ASP A 27 2.36 -7.95 23.14
C ASP A 27 3.38 -8.27 22.04
N TYR A 28 4.12 -7.27 21.52
CA TYR A 28 4.95 -7.41 20.30
C TYR A 28 6.42 -7.03 20.47
N ASP A 29 6.79 -6.29 21.51
CA ASP A 29 8.16 -5.87 21.82
C ASP A 29 8.94 -5.29 20.62
N ILE A 30 8.28 -4.41 19.84
CA ILE A 30 8.85 -3.88 18.59
C ILE A 30 10.17 -3.13 18.77
N ASP A 31 10.45 -2.64 19.98
CA ASP A 31 11.69 -1.92 20.32
C ASP A 31 12.90 -2.85 20.49
N SER A 32 12.67 -4.17 20.55
CA SER A 32 13.72 -5.20 20.61
C SER A 32 14.33 -5.54 19.24
N TYR A 33 13.75 -5.04 18.16
CA TYR A 33 14.19 -5.32 16.80
C TYR A 33 15.23 -4.29 16.32
N ASP A 34 16.28 -4.77 15.65
CA ASP A 34 17.40 -3.94 15.20
C ASP A 34 17.01 -3.08 13.98
N ASN A 35 16.13 -3.61 13.13
CA ASN A 35 15.78 -3.00 11.86
C ASN A 35 14.27 -2.93 11.67
N TRP A 36 13.85 -1.95 10.87
CA TRP A 36 12.49 -1.85 10.37
C TRP A 36 12.52 -1.45 8.89
N PHE A 37 11.52 -1.90 8.13
CA PHE A 37 11.33 -1.56 6.73
C PHE A 37 9.84 -1.46 6.43
N TYR A 38 9.41 -0.41 5.75
CA TYR A 38 8.05 -0.30 5.24
C TYR A 38 8.06 -0.28 3.72
N ASN A 39 7.05 -0.91 3.12
CA ASN A 39 6.88 -0.92 1.67
C ASN A 39 5.45 -0.49 1.34
N GLN A 40 5.31 0.66 0.67
CA GLN A 40 4.01 1.19 0.30
C GLN A 40 3.28 0.27 -0.68
N SER A 41 4.00 -0.34 -1.64
CA SER A 41 3.39 -1.20 -2.65
C SER A 41 2.72 -2.42 -2.01
N THR A 42 3.36 -3.05 -1.01
CA THR A 42 2.83 -4.25 -0.32
C THR A 42 1.95 -3.90 0.89
N GLY A 43 2.07 -2.68 1.40
CA GLY A 43 1.40 -2.21 2.61
C GLY A 43 1.89 -2.92 3.88
N LEU A 44 3.13 -3.42 3.86
CA LEU A 44 3.75 -4.10 5.00
C LEU A 44 4.77 -3.20 5.70
N LEU A 45 4.73 -3.22 7.03
CA LEU A 45 5.81 -2.79 7.91
C LEU A 45 6.41 -4.04 8.55
N THR A 46 7.71 -4.23 8.37
CA THR A 46 8.46 -5.38 8.85
C THR A 46 9.51 -4.92 9.86
N PHE A 47 9.51 -5.53 11.04
CA PHE A 47 10.59 -5.43 12.02
C PHE A 47 11.46 -6.68 11.93
N SER A 48 12.79 -6.55 12.06
CA SER A 48 13.70 -7.69 11.92
C SER A 48 14.99 -7.61 12.74
N THR A 49 15.43 -8.76 13.25
CA THR A 49 16.72 -9.00 13.93
C THR A 49 17.23 -10.38 13.54
N GLY A 50 18.35 -10.43 12.79
CA GLY A 50 18.83 -11.69 12.21
C GLY A 50 17.76 -12.33 11.32
N ASP A 51 17.39 -13.58 11.64
CA ASP A 51 16.36 -14.33 10.90
C ASP A 51 14.94 -14.16 11.47
N GLN A 52 14.77 -13.36 12.54
CA GLN A 52 13.47 -13.09 13.14
C GLN A 52 12.80 -11.91 12.44
N GLU A 53 11.55 -12.10 12.04
CA GLU A 53 10.71 -11.05 11.47
C GLU A 53 9.37 -10.96 12.18
N LEU A 54 8.86 -9.73 12.26
CA LEU A 54 7.50 -9.43 12.70
C LEU A 54 6.87 -8.44 11.71
N ASN A 55 5.74 -8.85 11.12
CA ASN A 55 5.13 -8.13 10.01
C ASN A 55 3.75 -7.58 10.41
N PHE A 56 3.46 -6.36 9.98
CA PHE A 56 2.17 -5.70 10.18
C PHE A 56 1.63 -5.11 8.88
N LYS A 57 0.30 -5.14 8.72
CA LYS A 57 -0.37 -4.18 7.83
C LYS A 57 -0.41 -2.81 8.50
N TYR A 58 -0.20 -1.78 7.69
CA TYR A 58 -0.26 -0.39 8.13
C TYR A 58 -1.01 0.47 7.12
N PHE A 59 -1.43 1.65 7.57
CA PHE A 59 -1.74 2.74 6.67
C PHE A 59 -1.05 4.02 7.14
N ASN A 60 -0.62 4.82 6.18
CA ASN A 60 0.11 6.07 6.39
C ASN A 60 -0.90 7.19 6.64
N ILE A 61 -0.82 7.84 7.80
CA ILE A 61 -1.70 8.95 8.21
C ILE A 61 -1.31 10.24 7.50
N GLY A 62 -0.01 10.48 7.40
CA GLY A 62 0.54 11.73 6.93
C GLY A 62 1.97 11.91 7.36
N SER A 63 2.48 13.10 7.06
CA SER A 63 3.85 13.47 7.37
C SER A 63 3.94 14.83 8.06
N PHE A 64 4.87 14.93 9.00
CA PHE A 64 5.26 16.19 9.62
C PHE A 64 6.68 16.55 9.18
N SER A 65 6.83 17.71 8.56
CA SER A 65 8.13 18.28 8.19
C SER A 65 8.62 19.19 9.30
N GLN A 66 9.68 18.79 10.00
CA GLN A 66 10.33 19.63 11.02
C GLN A 66 11.03 20.84 10.38
N LYS A 67 11.38 20.75 9.09
CA LYS A 67 12.06 21.83 8.36
C LYS A 67 11.13 23.01 8.08
N SER A 68 9.86 22.72 7.72
CA SER A 68 8.87 23.74 7.37
C SER A 68 7.81 23.94 8.45
N ASN A 69 7.79 23.12 9.51
CA ASN A 69 6.72 23.06 10.52
C ASN A 69 5.35 22.92 9.86
N THR A 70 5.23 21.95 8.96
CA THR A 70 3.98 21.69 8.24
C THR A 70 3.58 20.23 8.33
N TRP A 71 2.28 20.02 8.40
CA TRP A 71 1.65 18.72 8.30
C TRP A 71 1.07 18.53 6.90
N LYS A 72 1.20 17.32 6.35
CA LYS A 72 0.51 16.88 5.14
C LYS A 72 -0.21 15.56 5.39
N TRP A 73 -1.53 15.54 5.23
CA TRP A 73 -2.30 14.30 5.27
C TRP A 73 -1.97 13.42 4.06
N SER A 74 -1.94 12.10 4.26
CA SER A 74 -1.64 11.16 3.17
C SER A 74 -2.68 11.16 2.06
N TRP A 75 -3.96 11.40 2.39
CA TRP A 75 -5.03 11.51 1.39
C TRP A 75 -4.87 12.71 0.45
N ASP A 76 -4.09 13.73 0.85
CA ASP A 76 -3.74 14.90 0.04
C ASP A 76 -2.34 14.75 -0.60
N ASN A 77 -1.72 13.58 -0.46
CA ASN A 77 -0.39 13.31 -0.97
C ASN A 77 -0.40 12.32 -2.15
N ASP A 78 -0.14 12.85 -3.35
CA ASP A 78 -0.13 12.06 -4.59
C ASP A 78 0.98 11.02 -4.64
N THR A 79 2.05 11.20 -3.86
CA THR A 79 3.16 10.23 -3.79
C THR A 79 2.88 9.06 -2.83
N THR A 80 1.80 9.13 -2.05
CA THR A 80 1.38 8.02 -1.18
C THR A 80 0.43 7.12 -1.94
N LEU A 81 0.72 5.82 -1.99
CA LEU A 81 -0.09 4.85 -2.74
C LEU A 81 -1.46 4.63 -2.09
N GLU A 82 -2.46 4.34 -2.93
CA GLU A 82 -3.87 4.27 -2.51
C GLU A 82 -4.12 3.20 -1.44
N ASN A 83 -3.50 2.04 -1.59
CA ASN A 83 -3.61 0.91 -0.66
C ASN A 83 -3.18 1.25 0.78
N VAL A 84 -2.26 2.20 0.97
CA VAL A 84 -1.77 2.64 2.29
C VAL A 84 -2.34 3.98 2.75
N LYS A 85 -3.22 4.64 2.00
CA LYS A 85 -3.87 5.90 2.45
C LYS A 85 -5.40 5.86 2.47
N SER A 86 -6.04 4.88 1.83
CA SER A 86 -7.50 4.78 1.71
C SER A 86 -8.22 4.90 3.05
N GLN A 87 -7.69 4.26 4.11
CA GLN A 87 -8.28 4.27 5.44
C GLN A 87 -8.26 5.65 6.12
N VAL A 88 -7.34 6.56 5.76
CA VAL A 88 -7.27 7.91 6.37
C VAL A 88 -8.50 8.75 6.02
N ARG A 89 -9.26 8.38 4.98
CA ARG A 89 -10.53 9.04 4.63
C ARG A 89 -11.52 9.04 5.79
N VAL A 90 -11.50 8.03 6.67
CA VAL A 90 -12.34 8.01 7.88
C VAL A 90 -12.10 9.22 8.79
N VAL A 91 -10.85 9.69 8.86
CA VAL A 91 -10.47 10.86 9.65
C VAL A 91 -11.03 12.14 9.02
N ARG A 92 -10.94 12.24 7.69
CA ARG A 92 -11.47 13.37 6.93
C ARG A 92 -12.99 13.44 7.02
N GLU A 93 -13.68 12.32 6.88
CA GLU A 93 -15.14 12.21 7.03
C GLU A 93 -15.59 12.62 8.43
N PHE A 94 -14.91 12.12 9.47
CA PHE A 94 -15.16 12.53 10.86
C PHE A 94 -14.93 14.03 11.06
N GLY A 95 -13.85 14.57 10.48
CA GLY A 95 -13.54 15.99 10.50
C GLY A 95 -14.63 16.86 9.89
N GLN A 96 -15.22 16.43 8.77
CA GLN A 96 -16.34 17.11 8.12
C GLN A 96 -17.59 17.10 9.00
N GLN A 97 -17.92 15.97 9.63
CA GLN A 97 -19.09 15.84 10.50
C GLN A 97 -18.96 16.65 11.80
N SER A 98 -17.73 16.77 12.31
CA SER A 98 -17.42 17.45 13.57
C SER A 98 -16.99 18.91 13.38
N TYR A 99 -16.87 19.38 12.13
CA TYR A 99 -16.36 20.70 11.77
C TYR A 99 -14.94 20.98 12.29
N PHE A 100 -14.09 19.94 12.32
CA PHE A 100 -12.69 20.06 12.72
C PHE A 100 -11.81 20.35 11.50
N GLU A 101 -11.52 21.63 11.27
CA GLU A 101 -10.78 22.11 10.10
C GLU A 101 -9.43 21.38 9.89
N LYS A 102 -8.67 21.16 10.96
CA LYS A 102 -7.38 20.44 10.96
C LYS A 102 -7.44 19.02 10.37
N LEU A 103 -8.60 18.37 10.44
CA LEU A 103 -8.81 17.02 9.90
C LEU A 103 -9.28 17.03 8.44
N THR A 104 -9.60 18.21 7.90
CA THR A 104 -10.17 18.38 6.55
C THR A 104 -9.28 19.19 5.60
N THR A 105 -8.34 19.96 6.14
CA THR A 105 -7.33 20.70 5.39
C THR A 105 -6.11 19.81 5.15
N GLY A 106 -5.76 19.58 3.87
CA GLY A 106 -4.76 18.58 3.49
C GLY A 106 -3.32 18.92 3.86
N TYR A 107 -2.96 20.20 3.77
CA TYR A 107 -1.63 20.72 4.05
C TYR A 107 -1.71 22.05 4.80
N PHE A 108 -1.05 22.15 5.95
CA PHE A 108 -1.10 23.34 6.81
C PHE A 108 0.09 23.43 7.78
N GLU A 109 0.30 24.61 8.37
CA GLU A 109 1.28 24.82 9.44
C GLU A 109 0.87 24.06 10.71
N SER A 110 1.81 23.33 11.30
CA SER A 110 1.54 22.49 12.47
C SER A 110 2.82 22.25 13.28
N ASN A 111 2.73 21.41 14.31
CA ASN A 111 3.86 21.04 15.15
C ASN A 111 3.79 19.55 15.55
N GLU A 112 4.85 19.06 16.20
CA GLU A 112 4.95 17.65 16.58
C GLU A 112 3.87 17.21 17.58
N PHE A 113 3.38 18.09 18.47
CA PHE A 113 2.29 17.75 19.40
C PHE A 113 0.99 17.47 18.64
N GLU A 114 0.63 18.34 17.70
CA GLU A 114 -0.54 18.14 16.85
C GLU A 114 -0.40 16.91 15.94
N ALA A 115 0.81 16.61 15.44
CA ALA A 115 1.06 15.39 14.68
C ALA A 115 0.72 14.12 15.48
N TRP A 116 1.02 14.10 16.78
CA TRP A 116 0.60 13.02 17.68
C TRP A 116 -0.92 13.00 17.91
N GLU A 117 -1.58 14.16 18.00
CA GLU A 117 -3.05 14.22 18.09
C GLU A 117 -3.69 13.58 16.84
N PHE A 118 -3.21 13.92 15.65
CA PHE A 118 -3.71 13.37 14.38
C PHE A 118 -3.54 11.86 14.32
N LEU A 119 -2.38 11.35 14.75
CA LEU A 119 -2.12 9.91 14.84
C LEU A 119 -3.06 9.22 15.84
N ALA A 120 -3.29 9.82 17.02
CA ALA A 120 -4.16 9.28 18.05
C ALA A 120 -5.63 9.22 17.60
N ILE A 121 -6.11 10.30 16.96
CA ILE A 121 -7.45 10.36 16.36
C ILE A 121 -7.58 9.28 15.28
N ALA A 122 -6.60 9.15 14.40
CA ALA A 122 -6.61 8.13 13.34
C ALA A 122 -6.64 6.70 13.91
N ALA A 123 -5.81 6.41 14.92
CA ALA A 123 -5.79 5.12 15.59
C ALA A 123 -7.16 4.78 16.22
N LYS A 124 -7.79 5.76 16.89
CA LYS A 124 -9.12 5.58 17.49
C LYS A 124 -10.20 5.31 16.44
N LEU A 125 -10.26 6.11 15.39
CA LEU A 125 -11.29 6.01 14.35
C LEU A 125 -11.15 4.73 13.50
N ALA A 126 -9.92 4.33 13.19
CA ALA A 126 -9.64 3.13 12.43
C ALA A 126 -9.60 1.84 13.28
N LYS A 127 -9.75 1.96 14.61
CA LYS A 127 -9.59 0.84 15.57
C LYS A 127 -8.23 0.14 15.39
N GLY A 128 -7.17 0.94 15.25
CA GLY A 128 -5.81 0.45 15.12
C GLY A 128 -5.37 -0.36 16.35
N MET A 129 -4.44 -1.29 16.14
CA MET A 129 -3.87 -2.10 17.22
C MET A 129 -2.65 -1.45 17.89
N GLY A 130 -2.00 -0.53 17.20
CA GLY A 130 -0.83 0.20 17.66
C GLY A 130 -0.43 1.25 16.62
N VAL A 131 0.60 2.03 16.93
CA VAL A 131 1.13 3.05 16.02
C VAL A 131 2.64 2.92 15.89
N TYR A 132 3.16 3.41 14.77
CA TYR A 132 4.59 3.50 14.53
C TYR A 132 4.94 4.79 13.82
N ARG A 133 6.09 5.37 14.18
CA ARG A 133 6.61 6.59 13.57
C ARG A 133 8.02 6.31 13.05
N PRO A 134 8.18 5.93 11.77
CA PRO A 134 9.49 5.80 11.16
C PRO A 134 10.29 7.08 11.33
N VAL A 135 11.51 6.97 11.87
CA VAL A 135 12.44 8.09 12.01
C VAL A 135 13.47 7.95 10.91
N ASN A 136 13.49 8.87 9.95
CA ASN A 136 14.59 9.01 9.00
C ASN A 136 15.45 10.24 9.38
N ASP A 137 16.67 10.28 8.86
CA ASP A 137 17.61 11.39 9.09
C ASP A 137 17.21 12.68 8.33
N GLU A 138 16.07 12.71 7.63
CA GLU A 138 15.70 13.77 6.69
C GLU A 138 14.70 14.80 7.24
N HIS A 139 14.54 14.90 8.56
CA HIS A 139 13.61 15.85 9.22
C HIS A 139 12.14 15.71 8.80
N LEU A 140 11.78 14.62 8.11
CA LEU A 140 10.41 14.31 7.69
C LEU A 140 9.93 13.07 8.45
N GLN A 141 8.98 13.27 9.35
CA GLN A 141 8.41 12.20 10.16
C GLN A 141 7.17 11.65 9.48
N LEU A 142 7.09 10.34 9.30
CA LEU A 142 5.88 9.64 8.84
C LEU A 142 5.15 9.06 10.03
N PHE A 143 3.82 9.01 9.97
CA PHE A 143 2.99 8.52 11.07
C PHE A 143 2.09 7.40 10.58
N PHE A 144 2.24 6.20 11.14
CA PHE A 144 1.54 4.99 10.72
C PHE A 144 0.62 4.46 11.83
N VAL A 145 -0.56 4.01 11.44
CA VAL A 145 -1.40 3.15 12.28
C VAL A 145 -1.23 1.71 11.81
N LEU A 146 -0.99 0.81 12.75
CA LEU A 146 -0.88 -0.63 12.53
C LEU A 146 -2.24 -1.27 12.77
N THR A 147 -2.64 -2.22 11.92
CA THR A 147 -4.01 -2.76 11.91
C THR A 147 -4.10 -4.27 12.05
N GLU A 148 -3.11 -5.01 11.56
CA GLU A 148 -3.14 -6.47 11.53
C GLU A 148 -1.71 -7.01 11.66
N VAL A 149 -1.52 -8.04 12.50
CA VAL A 149 -0.30 -8.86 12.48
C VAL A 149 -0.37 -9.81 11.30
N VAL A 150 0.68 -9.85 10.49
CA VAL A 150 0.78 -10.73 9.33
C VAL A 150 1.78 -11.83 9.66
N ASP A 151 1.34 -13.08 9.59
CA ASP A 151 2.24 -14.22 9.72
C ASP A 151 3.33 -14.20 8.63
N ASN A 152 4.54 -14.67 8.94
CA ASN A 152 5.70 -14.54 8.06
C ASN A 152 5.51 -15.29 6.73
N ASP A 153 4.79 -16.41 6.69
CA ASP A 153 4.49 -17.09 5.43
C ASP A 153 3.52 -16.26 4.57
N LYS A 154 2.54 -15.58 5.20
CA LYS A 154 1.63 -14.67 4.51
C LYS A 154 2.36 -13.42 4.03
N ALA A 155 3.23 -12.84 4.84
CA ALA A 155 4.06 -11.69 4.47
C ALA A 155 4.95 -12.01 3.26
N LYS A 156 5.57 -13.20 3.27
CA LYS A 156 6.35 -13.71 2.14
C LYS A 156 5.50 -13.85 0.88
N ARG A 157 4.32 -14.50 0.95
CA ARG A 157 3.41 -14.62 -0.21
C ARG A 157 3.01 -13.26 -0.78
N ILE A 158 2.75 -12.27 0.08
CA ILE A 158 2.46 -10.90 -0.36
C ILE A 158 3.66 -10.31 -1.11
N ASN A 159 4.88 -10.44 -0.58
CA ASN A 159 6.08 -9.92 -1.24
C ASN A 159 6.37 -10.63 -2.57
N ASP A 160 6.13 -11.95 -2.66
CA ASP A 160 6.34 -12.75 -3.88
C ASP A 160 5.41 -12.33 -5.04
N LYS A 161 4.32 -11.61 -4.74
CA LYS A 161 3.41 -11.02 -5.74
C LYS A 161 3.91 -9.70 -6.32
N TYR A 162 5.12 -9.26 -5.98
CA TYR A 162 5.72 -8.02 -6.48
C TYR A 162 7.12 -8.26 -7.06
N VAL A 163 7.52 -7.43 -8.01
CA VAL A 163 8.82 -7.51 -8.68
C VAL A 163 9.46 -6.14 -8.82
N GLN A 164 10.78 -6.11 -8.66
CA GLN A 164 11.58 -4.95 -9.00
C GLN A 164 11.79 -4.89 -10.52
N CYS A 165 11.18 -3.90 -11.17
CA CYS A 165 11.41 -3.66 -12.59
C CYS A 165 12.72 -2.86 -12.79
N GLY A 166 13.40 -3.10 -13.92
CA GLY A 166 14.55 -2.30 -14.33
C GLY A 166 14.18 -0.98 -15.00
N LEU A 167 12.91 -0.80 -15.36
CA LEU A 167 12.36 0.39 -16.04
C LEU A 167 11.39 1.19 -15.17
N HIS A 168 10.66 0.51 -14.29
CA HIS A 168 9.65 1.09 -13.41
C HIS A 168 9.93 0.74 -11.95
N ASP A 169 9.11 1.27 -11.04
CA ASP A 169 9.22 1.00 -9.61
C ASP A 169 8.88 -0.47 -9.25
N PHE A 170 8.97 -0.79 -7.96
CA PHE A 170 8.50 -2.05 -7.39
C PHE A 170 6.97 -2.15 -7.45
N ARG A 171 6.47 -3.06 -8.29
CA ARG A 171 5.03 -3.19 -8.63
C ARG A 171 4.61 -4.66 -8.60
N ARG A 172 3.30 -4.92 -8.68
CA ARG A 172 2.76 -6.28 -8.75
C ARG A 172 3.32 -7.04 -9.95
N ILE A 173 3.43 -8.35 -9.83
CA ILE A 173 3.82 -9.22 -10.94
C ILE A 173 2.68 -9.37 -11.94
N ALA A 174 3.06 -9.60 -13.18
CA ALA A 174 2.18 -10.05 -14.24
C ALA A 174 2.91 -11.12 -15.07
N PHE A 175 2.16 -12.05 -15.64
CA PHE A 175 2.68 -13.12 -16.50
C PHE A 175 2.23 -12.87 -17.93
N VAL A 176 3.20 -12.77 -18.84
CA VAL A 176 2.91 -12.53 -20.26
C VAL A 176 3.69 -13.50 -21.13
N CYS A 177 3.17 -13.82 -22.32
CA CYS A 177 3.97 -14.57 -23.29
C CYS A 177 5.22 -13.78 -23.71
N ARG A 178 6.27 -14.48 -24.16
CA ARG A 178 7.50 -13.82 -24.63
C ARG A 178 7.26 -12.83 -25.77
N HIS A 179 6.21 -13.05 -26.57
CA HIS A 179 5.89 -12.28 -27.77
C HIS A 179 5.30 -10.90 -27.47
N LEU A 180 4.65 -10.72 -26.31
CA LEU A 180 4.20 -9.40 -25.86
C LEU A 180 5.41 -8.49 -25.60
N ASN A 181 5.36 -7.28 -26.14
CA ASN A 181 6.48 -6.35 -26.19
C ASN A 181 6.00 -4.89 -26.28
N HIS A 182 6.93 -3.93 -26.14
CA HIS A 182 6.63 -2.49 -26.10
C HIS A 182 6.69 -1.79 -27.46
N THR A 183 6.90 -2.51 -28.56
CA THR A 183 7.24 -1.89 -29.87
C THR A 183 6.34 -2.30 -31.02
N THR A 184 5.71 -3.47 -30.96
CA THR A 184 4.94 -4.04 -32.07
C THR A 184 3.64 -4.61 -31.56
N LYS A 185 2.54 -4.25 -32.23
CA LYS A 185 1.21 -4.80 -31.95
C LYS A 185 1.17 -6.26 -32.38
N VAL A 186 0.86 -7.14 -31.44
CA VAL A 186 0.76 -8.59 -31.64
C VAL A 186 -0.57 -9.14 -31.10
N GLY A 187 -1.46 -8.26 -30.67
CA GLY A 187 -2.68 -8.63 -29.96
C GLY A 187 -2.49 -8.66 -28.44
N PHE A 188 -3.60 -8.70 -27.71
CA PHE A 188 -3.60 -8.71 -26.25
C PHE A 188 -4.85 -9.40 -25.72
N GLU A 189 -4.68 -10.67 -25.34
CA GLU A 189 -5.73 -11.54 -24.83
C GLU A 189 -5.49 -11.75 -23.33
N GLU A 190 -6.31 -11.10 -22.51
CA GLU A 190 -6.20 -11.13 -21.05
C GLU A 190 -7.14 -12.16 -20.42
N SER A 191 -6.72 -12.73 -19.29
CA SER A 191 -7.52 -13.71 -18.53
C SER A 191 -8.81 -13.13 -17.94
N PHE A 192 -8.82 -11.83 -17.64
CA PHE A 192 -9.96 -11.06 -17.17
C PHE A 192 -9.78 -9.59 -17.55
N GLU A 193 -10.89 -8.84 -17.60
CA GLU A 193 -10.83 -7.40 -17.85
C GLU A 193 -10.06 -6.70 -16.72
N SER A 194 -8.92 -6.11 -17.08
CA SER A 194 -8.02 -5.50 -16.09
C SER A 194 -7.81 -4.00 -16.29
N TYR A 195 -7.55 -3.26 -15.21
CA TYR A 195 -7.19 -1.85 -15.22
C TYR A 195 -6.16 -1.53 -14.13
N GLU A 196 -5.38 -0.46 -14.31
CA GLU A 196 -4.35 -0.04 -13.35
C GLU A 196 -4.94 0.15 -11.94
N ASP A 197 -4.22 -0.30 -10.92
CA ASP A 197 -4.59 -0.17 -9.50
C ASP A 197 -5.88 -0.90 -9.08
N MET A 198 -6.44 -1.78 -9.91
CA MET A 198 -7.59 -2.61 -9.51
C MET A 198 -7.23 -3.53 -8.34
N GLU A 199 -8.21 -3.84 -7.49
CA GLU A 199 -8.04 -4.88 -6.46
C GLU A 199 -8.01 -6.27 -7.11
N LEU A 200 -7.12 -7.13 -6.62
CA LEU A 200 -6.99 -8.52 -7.05
C LEU A 200 -7.33 -9.44 -5.88
N PHE A 201 -7.95 -10.59 -6.17
CA PHE A 201 -8.08 -11.65 -5.19
C PHE A 201 -6.70 -12.30 -4.93
N GLU A 202 -6.54 -13.00 -3.80
CA GLU A 202 -5.25 -13.56 -3.37
C GLU A 202 -4.62 -14.49 -4.42
N ASP A 203 -5.47 -15.23 -5.15
CA ASP A 203 -5.07 -16.21 -6.16
C ASP A 203 -4.99 -15.62 -7.58
N ASP A 204 -5.35 -14.35 -7.78
CA ASP A 204 -5.29 -13.72 -9.09
C ASP A 204 -3.91 -13.11 -9.34
N ASP A 205 -3.50 -13.18 -10.60
CA ASP A 205 -2.35 -12.46 -11.15
C ASP A 205 -2.75 -11.91 -12.50
N PHE A 206 -2.17 -10.78 -12.91
CA PHE A 206 -2.37 -10.30 -14.27
C PHE A 206 -1.74 -11.28 -15.26
N GLN A 207 -2.53 -11.76 -16.21
CA GLN A 207 -2.07 -12.71 -17.22
C GLN A 207 -2.59 -12.32 -18.59
N ALA A 208 -1.68 -12.23 -19.57
CA ALA A 208 -2.05 -11.96 -20.96
C ALA A 208 -1.16 -12.69 -21.98
N GLY A 209 -1.76 -13.04 -23.12
CA GLY A 209 -1.09 -13.57 -24.30
C GLY A 209 -1.24 -12.65 -25.51
N CYS A 210 -0.47 -12.91 -26.57
CA CYS A 210 -0.74 -12.35 -27.89
C CYS A 210 -1.80 -13.18 -28.64
N ASP A 211 -2.32 -12.67 -29.76
CA ASP A 211 -3.36 -13.36 -30.55
C ASP A 211 -2.90 -14.73 -31.07
N GLU A 212 -1.59 -14.87 -31.36
CA GLU A 212 -1.01 -16.14 -31.81
C GLU A 212 -0.97 -17.17 -30.66
N CYS A 213 -0.65 -16.75 -29.44
CA CYS A 213 -0.69 -17.63 -28.27
C CYS A 213 -2.12 -18.11 -27.99
N GLU A 214 -3.11 -17.23 -28.14
CA GLU A 214 -4.51 -17.61 -27.98
C GLU A 214 -4.96 -18.59 -29.07
N THR A 215 -4.53 -18.39 -30.31
CA THR A 215 -4.77 -19.35 -31.41
C THR A 215 -4.17 -20.72 -31.10
N VAL A 216 -2.93 -20.76 -30.60
CA VAL A 216 -2.27 -22.00 -30.20
C VAL A 216 -3.02 -22.67 -29.05
N ARG A 217 -3.38 -21.92 -28.00
CA ARG A 217 -4.16 -22.42 -26.86
C ARG A 217 -5.50 -23.03 -27.31
N GLN A 218 -6.22 -22.38 -28.22
CA GLN A 218 -7.47 -22.90 -28.77
C GLN A 218 -7.25 -24.19 -29.58
N SER A 219 -6.15 -24.28 -30.34
CA SER A 219 -5.82 -25.49 -31.11
C SER A 219 -5.42 -26.69 -30.23
N GLU A 220 -4.73 -26.42 -29.13
CA GLU A 220 -4.34 -27.40 -28.11
C GLU A 220 -5.48 -27.74 -27.13
N GLY A 221 -6.55 -26.94 -27.13
CA GLY A 221 -7.75 -27.09 -26.30
C GLY A 221 -7.62 -26.49 -24.90
N GLU A 222 -6.39 -26.29 -24.39
CA GLU A 222 -6.10 -25.71 -23.08
C GLU A 222 -4.67 -25.19 -22.99
N TRP A 223 -4.33 -24.59 -21.84
CA TRP A 223 -2.94 -24.33 -21.48
C TRP A 223 -2.26 -25.62 -21.01
N ASN A 224 -1.56 -26.28 -21.93
CA ASN A 224 -0.77 -27.50 -21.72
C ASN A 224 0.73 -27.27 -22.01
N ASP A 225 1.56 -28.30 -21.85
CA ASP A 225 3.01 -28.23 -22.07
C ASP A 225 3.40 -27.66 -23.46
N ASN A 226 2.65 -27.97 -24.52
CA ASN A 226 2.95 -27.48 -25.88
C ASN A 226 2.66 -25.98 -26.01
N SER A 227 1.46 -25.56 -25.59
CA SER A 227 1.05 -24.15 -25.64
C SER A 227 1.90 -23.28 -24.71
N MET A 228 2.28 -23.80 -23.53
CA MET A 228 3.15 -23.12 -22.58
C MET A 228 4.59 -23.02 -23.12
N ALA A 229 5.10 -24.05 -23.79
CA ALA A 229 6.40 -24.00 -24.45
C ALA A 229 6.43 -23.00 -25.61
N PHE A 230 5.31 -22.86 -26.35
CA PHE A 230 5.19 -21.86 -27.40
C PHE A 230 5.17 -20.43 -26.82
N ALA A 231 4.33 -20.22 -25.80
CA ALA A 231 4.14 -18.93 -25.16
C ALA A 231 5.37 -18.45 -24.39
N ASP A 232 6.14 -19.39 -23.82
CA ASP A 232 7.39 -19.14 -23.07
C ASP A 232 7.21 -17.96 -22.10
N ILE A 233 6.33 -18.19 -21.12
CA ILE A 233 5.83 -17.15 -20.21
C ILE A 233 6.98 -16.48 -19.46
N LYS A 234 6.96 -15.16 -19.42
CA LYS A 234 7.87 -14.31 -18.65
C LYS A 234 7.11 -13.50 -17.60
N ILE A 235 7.81 -13.17 -16.52
CA ILE A 235 7.34 -12.22 -15.51
C ILE A 235 7.65 -10.80 -15.98
N VAL A 236 6.68 -9.91 -15.85
CA VAL A 236 6.83 -8.46 -16.01
C VAL A 236 6.18 -7.75 -14.83
N CYS A 237 6.49 -6.47 -14.63
CA CYS A 237 5.77 -5.67 -13.64
C CYS A 237 4.40 -5.21 -14.20
N GLU A 238 3.48 -4.88 -13.31
CA GLU A 238 2.15 -4.37 -13.64
C GLU A 238 2.20 -3.19 -14.63
N LYS A 239 3.15 -2.28 -14.48
CA LYS A 239 3.24 -1.13 -15.40
C LYS A 239 3.63 -1.57 -16.81
N CYS A 240 4.57 -2.50 -16.94
CA CYS A 240 4.91 -3.09 -18.24
C CYS A 240 3.70 -3.79 -18.88
N TYR A 241 2.91 -4.52 -18.08
CA TYR A 241 1.68 -5.17 -18.56
C TYR A 241 0.71 -4.14 -19.17
N PHE A 242 0.43 -3.04 -18.47
CA PHE A 242 -0.50 -2.02 -18.96
C PHE A 242 0.05 -1.19 -20.12
N GLU A 243 1.36 -0.95 -20.20
CA GLU A 243 1.97 -0.34 -21.39
C GLU A 243 1.83 -1.24 -22.64
N MET A 244 1.99 -2.56 -22.48
CA MET A 244 1.74 -3.53 -23.56
C MET A 244 0.26 -3.58 -23.93
N LYS A 245 -0.64 -3.51 -22.95
CA LYS A 245 -2.09 -3.43 -23.17
C LYS A 245 -2.46 -2.19 -23.98
N GLU A 246 -1.97 -1.02 -23.57
CA GLU A 246 -2.21 0.26 -24.25
C GLU A 246 -1.68 0.25 -25.69
N LEU A 247 -0.47 -0.29 -25.91
CA LEU A 247 0.08 -0.43 -27.26
C LEU A 247 -0.86 -1.22 -28.17
N ASN A 248 -1.42 -2.33 -27.69
CA ASN A 248 -2.25 -3.22 -28.50
C ASN A 248 -3.69 -2.70 -28.65
N LEU A 249 -4.33 -2.27 -27.56
CA LEU A 249 -5.77 -1.96 -27.49
C LEU A 249 -6.10 -0.46 -27.55
N GLY A 250 -5.10 0.41 -27.38
CA GLY A 250 -5.27 1.86 -27.15
C GLY A 250 -5.63 2.17 -25.70
N HIS A 251 -5.81 3.46 -25.37
CA HIS A 251 -6.36 3.86 -24.08
C HIS A 251 -7.81 3.35 -23.98
N ARG A 252 -8.04 2.40 -23.07
CA ARG A 252 -9.36 1.90 -22.70
C ARG A 252 -9.51 1.95 -21.19
#